data_AF-A0AAV3ZH32-F1
#
_entry.id   AF-A0AAV3ZH32-F1
#
_cell.length_a   1.000
_cell.length_b   1.000
_cell.length_c   1.000
_cell.angle_alpha   90.00
_cell.angle_beta   90.00
_cell.angle_gamma   90.00
#
_symmetry.space_group_name_H-M   'P 1'
#
loop_
_entity.id
_entity.type
_entity.pdbx_description
1 polymer ?
#
loop_
_entity_poly.entity_id
_entity_poly.type
_entity_poly.pdbx_seq_one_letter_code
_entity_poly.pdbx_strand_id
1 'polypeptide(L)'
;MNTFDPHKPSRRWTWHSPGGEYHNQIDYILIKRRFQSSVNIAQTRSFPGADVGSDHELVMMTFALRLKKNKKRGNIRIKFDVDKLKDPNIQHSKQI
;
A
#
# COMPACT_ATOMS: atom_id res chain seq x y z
N MET A 1 5.19 4.96 13.34
CA MET A 1 6.44 5.64 12.90
C MET A 1 6.35 7.17 13.09
N ASN A 2 5.15 7.76 13.12
CA ASN A 2 4.86 9.16 13.51
C ASN A 2 5.17 9.51 14.99
N THR A 3 5.95 8.68 15.68
CA THR A 3 6.34 8.85 17.09
C THR A 3 7.79 9.32 17.22
N PHE A 4 8.64 8.99 16.24
CA PHE A 4 10.10 9.19 16.31
C PHE A 4 10.57 10.56 15.81
N ASP A 5 9.65 11.51 15.59
CA ASP A 5 9.98 12.80 14.99
C ASP A 5 10.17 13.91 16.05
N PRO A 6 11.10 14.87 15.86
CA PRO A 6 11.25 16.08 16.67
C PRO A 6 10.08 17.10 16.63
N HIS A 7 8.93 16.80 16.02
CA HIS A 7 7.82 17.74 15.86
C HIS A 7 7.21 18.13 17.21
N LYS A 8 6.64 19.34 17.26
CA LYS A 8 5.85 19.83 18.38
C LYS A 8 4.73 18.81 18.73
N PRO A 9 4.36 18.67 20.03
CA PRO A 9 3.28 17.77 20.44
C PRO A 9 1.98 17.91 19.63
N SER A 10 1.62 19.14 19.25
CA SER A 10 0.42 19.42 18.44
C SER A 10 0.44 18.84 17.03
N ARG A 11 1.59 18.34 16.55
CA ARG A 11 1.75 17.66 15.26
C ARG A 11 1.84 16.13 15.43
N ARG A 12 1.60 15.62 16.64
CA ARG A 12 1.60 14.19 16.97
C ARG A 12 0.23 13.68 17.38
N TRP A 13 -0.67 14.56 17.80
CA TRP A 13 -2.04 14.20 18.11
C TRP A 13 -2.76 13.76 16.83
N THR A 14 -3.56 12.72 16.95
CA THR A 14 -4.33 12.17 15.83
C THR A 14 -5.81 12.11 16.15
N TRP A 15 -6.19 12.43 17.39
CA TRP A 15 -7.55 12.41 17.88
C TRP A 15 -7.77 13.50 18.92
N HIS A 16 -8.94 14.14 18.86
CA HIS A 16 -9.38 15.18 19.78
C HIS A 16 -10.69 14.75 20.45
N SER A 17 -10.79 14.96 21.76
CA SER A 17 -12.10 14.80 22.41
C SER A 17 -13.11 15.82 21.87
N PRO A 18 -14.42 15.53 21.86
CA PRO A 18 -15.45 16.47 21.43
C PRO A 18 -15.44 17.83 22.16
N GLY A 19 -14.92 17.86 23.39
CA GLY A 19 -14.76 19.09 24.17
C GLY A 19 -13.40 19.79 24.00
N GLY A 20 -12.49 19.27 23.18
CA GLY A 20 -11.16 19.84 22.96
C GLY A 20 -10.16 19.71 24.12
N GLU A 21 -10.57 19.13 25.25
CA GLU A 21 -9.72 18.99 26.46
C GLU A 21 -8.60 17.96 26.26
N TYR A 22 -8.93 16.82 25.63
CA TYR A 22 -7.99 15.71 25.46
C TYR A 22 -7.50 15.57 24.03
N HIS A 23 -6.21 15.27 23.92
CA HIS A 23 -5.50 15.10 22.68
C HIS A 23 -4.64 13.84 22.75
N ASN A 24 -4.89 12.87 21.87
CA ASN A 24 -4.22 11.58 21.92
C ASN A 24 -3.55 11.24 20.59
N GLN A 25 -2.47 10.47 20.67
CA GLN A 25 -1.89 9.80 19.50
C GLN A 25 -2.37 8.36 19.53
N ILE A 26 -3.33 8.01 18.66
CA ILE A 26 -3.89 6.65 18.57
C ILE A 26 -3.76 6.04 17.18
N ASP A 27 -3.46 6.88 16.17
CA ASP A 27 -3.28 6.45 14.79
C ASP A 27 -1.80 6.39 14.42
N TYR A 28 -1.40 5.27 13.81
CA TYR A 28 0.00 5.00 13.49
C TYR A 28 0.16 4.43 12.09
N ILE A 29 1.12 4.99 11.36
CA ILE A 29 1.64 4.37 10.15
C ILE A 29 2.83 3.48 10.56
N LEU A 30 2.65 2.16 10.43
CA LEU A 30 3.64 1.16 10.79
C LEU A 30 4.50 0.76 9.58
N ILE A 31 5.78 0.54 9.83
CA ILE A 31 6.73 0.13 8.79
C ILE A 31 7.66 -0.96 9.30
N LYS A 32 8.02 -1.90 8.41
CA LYS A 32 9.05 -2.91 8.71
C LYS A 32 10.39 -2.23 8.98
N ARG A 33 11.10 -2.71 10.01
CA ARG A 33 12.41 -2.17 10.43
C ARG A 33 13.41 -1.97 9.28
N ARG A 34 13.45 -2.91 8.34
CA ARG A 34 14.34 -2.87 7.16
C ARG A 34 14.15 -1.65 6.24
N PHE A 35 13.01 -0.95 6.37
CA PHE A 35 12.67 0.21 5.55
C PHE A 35 12.64 1.51 6.36
N GLN A 36 13.12 1.51 7.62
CA GLN A 36 13.10 2.72 8.45
C GLN A 36 13.86 3.89 7.81
N SER A 37 15.00 3.61 7.16
CA SER A 37 15.79 4.63 6.45
C SER A 37 15.11 5.19 5.19
N SER A 38 14.06 4.54 4.69
CA SER A 38 13.26 5.02 3.56
C SER A 38 12.16 6.00 3.98
N VAL A 39 11.94 6.21 5.28
CA VAL A 39 10.96 7.16 5.81
C VAL A 39 11.61 8.53 5.97
N ASN A 40 10.99 9.56 5.39
CA ASN A 40 11.34 10.93 5.74
C ASN A 40 10.64 11.29 7.06
N ILE A 41 11.37 11.10 8.17
CA ILE A 41 10.86 11.34 9.52
C ILE A 41 10.35 12.77 9.63
N ALA A 42 11.15 13.77 9.21
CA ALA A 42 10.81 15.21 9.24
C ALA A 42 9.50 15.59 8.52
N GLN A 43 9.01 14.76 7.61
CA GLN A 43 7.74 14.93 6.89
C GLN A 43 6.66 13.92 7.31
N THR A 44 6.85 13.25 8.44
CA THR A 44 5.90 12.29 9.03
C THR A 44 5.25 12.90 10.27
N ARG A 45 4.00 13.35 10.16
CA ARG A 45 3.28 14.07 11.21
C ARG A 45 1.76 14.03 11.02
N SER A 46 1.03 14.40 12.06
CA SER A 46 -0.37 14.77 11.90
C SER A 46 -0.50 16.08 11.10
N PHE A 47 -1.64 16.25 10.44
CA PHE A 47 -1.98 17.39 9.63
C PHE A 47 -3.24 18.07 10.18
N PRO A 48 -3.08 18.91 11.23
CA PRO A 48 -4.16 19.70 11.79
C PRO A 48 -4.78 20.61 10.73
N GLY A 49 -6.11 20.72 10.72
CA GLY A 49 -6.85 21.58 9.80
C GLY A 49 -7.14 20.95 8.42
N ALA A 50 -6.92 19.64 8.27
CA ALA A 50 -7.56 18.91 7.18
C ALA A 50 -9.09 18.93 7.36
N ASP A 51 -9.83 19.24 6.30
CA ASP A 51 -11.29 19.16 6.30
C ASP A 51 -11.73 17.69 6.16
N VAL A 52 -11.73 16.97 7.29
CA VAL A 52 -12.08 15.54 7.38
C VAL A 52 -13.48 15.34 7.97
N GLY A 53 -14.03 16.34 8.66
CA GLY A 53 -15.31 16.21 9.36
C GLY A 53 -15.32 15.16 10.47
N SER A 54 -14.15 14.88 11.06
CA SER A 54 -13.95 13.91 12.15
C SER A 54 -13.15 14.54 13.28
N ASP A 55 -13.32 13.99 14.47
CA ASP A 55 -12.46 14.17 15.64
C ASP A 55 -11.01 13.68 15.43
N HIS A 56 -10.73 12.98 14.34
CA HIS A 56 -9.39 12.55 13.96
C HIS A 56 -8.66 13.54 13.04
N GLU A 57 -7.34 13.70 13.26
CA GLU A 57 -6.45 14.38 12.33
C GLU A 57 -5.84 13.40 11.32
N LEU A 58 -5.62 13.86 10.09
CA LEU A 58 -4.88 13.07 9.10
C LEU A 58 -3.44 12.85 9.54
N VAL A 59 -2.95 11.61 9.45
CA VAL A 59 -1.54 11.29 9.63
C VAL A 59 -0.89 11.13 8.26
N MET A 60 0.14 11.92 7.99
CA MET A 60 0.89 11.85 6.74
C MET A 60 2.29 11.29 6.98
N MET A 61 2.80 10.57 5.98
CA MET A 61 4.17 10.07 5.92
C MET A 61 4.70 10.22 4.50
N THR A 62 5.92 10.71 4.37
CA THR A 62 6.65 10.65 3.10
C THR A 62 7.59 9.44 3.10
N PHE A 63 7.46 8.58 2.10
CA PHE A 63 8.18 7.31 2.02
C PHE A 63 8.86 7.15 0.65
N ALA A 64 10.18 7.03 0.65
CA ALA A 64 11.01 6.95 -0.55
C ALA A 64 11.41 5.49 -0.86
N LEU A 65 10.90 4.97 -1.98
CA LEU A 65 11.19 3.61 -2.42
C LEU A 65 11.71 3.57 -3.85
N ARG A 66 12.66 2.67 -4.11
CA ARG A 66 13.03 2.26 -5.46
C ARG A 66 12.45 0.88 -5.74
N LEU A 67 11.32 0.85 -6.45
CA LEU A 67 10.63 -0.40 -6.79
C LEU A 67 11.22 -1.03 -8.04
N LYS A 68 11.35 -2.37 -8.03
CA LYS A 68 11.66 -3.14 -9.24
C LYS A 68 10.37 -3.39 -10.02
N LYS A 69 10.41 -3.19 -11.34
CA LYS A 69 9.30 -3.58 -12.22
C LYS A 69 9.08 -5.09 -12.12
N ASN A 70 7.88 -5.49 -11.70
CA ASN A 70 7.48 -6.88 -11.77
C ASN A 70 7.17 -7.22 -13.24
N LYS A 71 7.98 -8.07 -13.86
CA LYS A 71 7.71 -8.57 -15.21
C LYS A 71 6.52 -9.52 -15.10
N LYS A 72 5.34 -9.10 -15.53
CA LYS A 72 4.25 -10.05 -15.80
C LYS A 72 4.82 -11.10 -16.75
N ARG A 73 4.65 -12.40 -16.44
CA ARG A 73 4.87 -13.43 -17.46
C ARG A 73 3.99 -13.02 -18.63
N GLY A 74 4.61 -12.66 -19.76
CA GLY A 74 3.84 -12.38 -20.98
C GLY A 74 2.94 -13.57 -21.25
N ASN A 75 1.80 -13.35 -21.94
CA ASN A 75 0.92 -14.43 -22.35
C ASN A 75 1.78 -15.59 -22.85
N ILE A 76 1.85 -16.66 -22.07
CA ILE A 76 2.56 -17.86 -22.48
C ILE A 76 1.78 -18.27 -23.71
N ARG A 77 2.39 -18.14 -24.91
CA ARG A 77 1.79 -18.69 -26.11
C ARG A 77 1.71 -20.18 -25.84
N ILE A 78 0.52 -20.65 -25.47
CA ILE A 78 0.24 -22.08 -25.33
C ILE A 78 0.42 -22.63 -26.73
N LYS A 79 1.54 -23.32 -26.95
CA LYS A 79 1.79 -23.99 -28.21
C LYS A 79 1.01 -25.29 -28.15
N PHE A 80 -0.14 -25.32 -28.81
CA PHE A 80 -0.90 -26.56 -28.95
C PHE A 80 -0.07 -27.55 -29.77
N ASP A 81 -0.03 -28.79 -29.31
CA ASP A 81 0.54 -29.90 -30.06
C ASP A 81 -0.43 -30.26 -31.19
N VAL A 82 -0.25 -29.59 -32.33
CA VAL A 82 -1.08 -29.76 -33.52
C VAL A 82 -0.82 -31.08 -34.24
N ASP A 83 0.27 -31.78 -33.93
CA ASP A 83 0.54 -33.09 -34.54
C ASP A 83 -0.46 -34.14 -34.06
N LYS A 84 -1.02 -33.98 -32.86
CA LYS A 84 -2.15 -34.80 -32.37
C LYS A 84 -3.42 -34.66 -33.21
N LEU A 85 -3.57 -33.61 -33.99
CA LEU A 85 -4.73 -33.45 -34.90
C LEU A 85 -4.60 -34.31 -36.17
N LYS A 86 -3.42 -34.89 -36.42
CA LYS A 86 -3.18 -35.80 -37.55
C LYS A 86 -3.51 -37.25 -37.22
N ASP A 87 -3.76 -37.57 -35.94
CA ASP A 87 -4.21 -38.90 -35.54
C ASP A 87 -5.64 -39.15 -36.07
N PRO A 88 -5.83 -40.17 -36.94
CA PRO A 88 -7.14 -40.49 -37.50
C PRO A 88 -8.20 -40.75 -36.42
N ASN A 89 -7.82 -41.28 -35.26
CA ASN A 89 -8.74 -41.59 -34.17
C ASN A 89 -9.27 -40.32 -33.48
N ILE A 90 -8.51 -39.23 -33.51
CA ILE A 90 -8.88 -37.95 -32.89
C ILE A 90 -9.77 -37.13 -33.84
N GLN A 91 -9.58 -37.25 -35.16
CA GLN A 91 -10.32 -36.50 -36.18
C GLN A 91 -11.81 -36.88 -36.25
N HIS A 92 -12.14 -38.16 -36.06
CA HIS A 92 -13.52 -38.67 -36.16
C HIS A 92 -14.39 -38.37 -34.92
N SER A 93 -13.78 -37.95 -33.81
CA SER A 93 -14.50 -37.64 -32.57
C SER A 93 -15.20 -36.27 -32.54
N LYS A 94 -15.02 -35.44 -33.58
CA LYS A 94 -15.53 -34.05 -33.63
C LYS A 94 -16.62 -33.79 -34.67
N GLN A 95 -17.16 -34.83 -35.32
CA GLN A 95 -18.34 -34.69 -36.19
C GLN A 95 -19.60 -35.02 -35.37
N ILE A 96 -20.28 -33.97 -34.91
CA ILE A 96 -21.72 -33.99 -34.59
C ILE A 96 -22.45 -33.51 -35.84
#